data_AF-A0A6G3XIV8-F1
#
_entry.id   AF-A0A6G3XIV8-F1
#
_cell.length_a   1.000
_cell.length_b   1.000
_cell.length_c   1.000
_cell.angle_alpha   90.00
_cell.angle_beta   90.00
_cell.angle_gamma   90.00
#
_symmetry.space_group_name_H-M   'P 1'
#
loop_
_entity.id
_entity.type
_entity.pdbx_description
1 polymer ?
#
loop_
_entity_poly.entity_id
_entity_poly.type
_entity_poly.pdbx_seq_one_letter_code
_entity_poly.pdbx_strand_id
1 'polypeptide(L)' 'MELNASYTSLVAVGDSFTEGMSDLLPDGTYRGWADVLAARLAVRSPGFRYANLAVRGKLIGQIVDEQVEAAASLRA' A
#
# COMPACT_ATOMS: atom_id res chain seq x y z
N MET A 1 4.05 13.00 -22.21
CA MET A 1 5.13 13.32 -21.28
C MET A 1 5.38 12.07 -20.45
N GLU A 2 6.32 11.23 -20.86
CA GLU A 2 6.70 10.08 -20.04
C GLU A 2 7.54 10.58 -18.86
N LEU A 3 6.99 10.43 -17.65
CA LEU A 3 7.76 10.57 -16.43
C LEU A 3 8.52 9.26 -16.24
N ASN A 4 9.80 9.23 -16.62
CA ASN A 4 10.74 8.17 -16.24
C ASN A 4 11.15 8.32 -14.77
N ALA A 5 10.17 8.33 -13.86
CA ALA A 5 10.43 8.28 -12.43
C ALA A 5 10.64 6.80 -12.04
N SER A 6 11.79 6.51 -11.43
CA SER A 6 12.01 5.23 -10.75
C SER A 6 11.56 5.38 -9.30
N TYR A 7 10.53 4.62 -8.92
CA TYR A 7 10.06 4.53 -7.54
C TYR A 7 10.80 3.40 -6.83
N THR A 8 11.33 3.69 -5.65
CA THR A 8 12.06 2.74 -4.79
C THR A 8 11.28 2.33 -3.56
N SER A 9 10.14 2.98 -3.30
CA SER A 9 9.21 2.57 -2.25
C SER A 9 7.77 2.99 -2.51
N LEU A 10 6.85 2.36 -1.78
CA LEU A 10 5.42 2.67 -1.76
C LEU A 10 4.87 2.40 -0.36
N VAL A 11 4.07 3.33 0.16
CA VAL A 11 3.23 3.09 1.35
C VAL A 11 1.78 3.31 0.95
N ALA A 12 0.94 2.31 1.20
CA ALA A 12 -0.49 2.39 0.98
C ALA A 12 -1.21 2.73 2.30
N VAL A 13 -2.16 3.66 2.24
CA VAL A 13 -3.03 4.06 3.36
C VAL A 13 -4.48 3.98 2.90
N GLY A 14 -5.39 3.67 3.81
CA GLY A 14 -6.81 3.60 3.49
C GLY A 14 -7.62 2.70 4.42
N ASP A 15 -8.70 2.20 3.87
CA ASP A 15 -9.68 1.33 4.52
C ASP A 15 -9.62 -0.11 3.96
N SER A 16 -10.73 -0.84 4.05
CA SER A 16 -10.86 -2.21 3.55
C SER A 16 -10.54 -2.38 2.06
N PHE A 17 -10.78 -1.35 1.24
CA PHE A 17 -10.46 -1.40 -0.19
C PHE A 17 -8.96 -1.47 -0.43
N THR A 18 -8.18 -0.74 0.38
CA THR A 18 -6.72 -0.73 0.28
C THR A 18 -6.09 -1.87 1.06
N GLU A 19 -6.70 -2.31 2.17
CA GLU A 19 -6.32 -3.52 2.89
C GLU A 19 -6.46 -4.78 2.01
N GLY A 20 -7.38 -4.78 1.05
CA GLY A 20 -7.53 -5.84 0.06
C GLY A 20 -8.67 -6.83 0.33
N MET A 21 -9.68 -6.41 1.10
CA MET A 21 -10.75 -7.27 1.63
C MET A 21 -11.61 -8.05 0.61
N SER A 22 -11.49 -7.74 -0.68
CA SER A 22 -12.21 -8.45 -1.75
C SER A 22 -11.34 -9.47 -2.50
N ASP A 23 -10.10 -9.68 -2.08
CA ASP A 23 -9.12 -10.57 -2.73
C ASP A 23 -8.53 -11.53 -1.69
N LEU A 24 -9.41 -12.35 -1.10
CA LEU A 24 -9.06 -13.41 -0.14
C LEU A 24 -8.41 -14.59 -0.86
N LEU A 25 -7.22 -14.97 -0.42
CA LEU A 25 -6.51 -16.13 -0.91
C LEU A 25 -6.89 -17.41 -0.13
N PRO A 26 -6.66 -18.61 -0.70
CA PRO A 26 -6.98 -19.87 -0.02
C PRO A 26 -6.30 -20.08 1.34
N ASP A 27 -5.18 -19.40 1.59
CA ASP A 27 -4.45 -19.45 2.86
C ASP A 27 -5.03 -18.51 3.93
N GLY A 28 -6.10 -17.78 3.61
CA GLY A 28 -6.77 -16.85 4.51
C GLY A 28 -6.18 -15.43 4.52
N THR A 29 -5.12 -15.17 3.73
CA THR A 29 -4.56 -13.83 3.59
C THR A 29 -5.32 -13.01 2.54
N TYR A 30 -5.28 -11.69 2.68
CA TYR A 30 -5.81 -10.76 1.68
C TYR A 30 -4.63 -10.19 0.89
N ARG A 31 -4.78 -10.12 -0.44
CA ARG A 31 -3.78 -9.53 -1.33
C ARG A 31 -4.14 -8.10 -1.72
N GLY A 32 -5.26 -7.91 -2.40
CA GLY A 32 -5.71 -6.58 -2.82
C GLY A 32 -4.84 -5.92 -3.89
N TRP A 33 -5.26 -4.74 -4.34
CA TRP A 33 -4.60 -4.04 -5.44
C TRP A 33 -3.22 -3.49 -5.07
N ALA A 34 -3.06 -3.04 -3.81
CA ALA A 34 -1.84 -2.40 -3.34
C ALA A 34 -0.65 -3.39 -3.37
N ASP A 35 -0.87 -4.63 -2.93
CA ASP A 35 0.14 -5.68 -2.97
C ASP A 35 0.48 -6.09 -4.40
N VAL A 36 -0.52 -6.17 -5.30
CA VAL A 36 -0.30 -6.47 -6.72
C VAL A 36 0.54 -5.37 -7.38
N LEU A 37 0.26 -4.10 -7.08
CA LEU A 37 1.05 -2.98 -7.59
C LEU A 37 2.48 -3.03 -7.05
N ALA A 38 2.64 -3.19 -5.74
CA ALA A 38 3.94 -3.27 -5.09
C ALA A 38 4.81 -4.40 -5.67
N ALA A 39 4.24 -5.59 -5.88
CA ALA A 39 4.94 -6.71 -6.51
C ALA A 39 5.42 -6.37 -7.92
N ARG A 40 4.60 -5.69 -8.73
CA ARG A 40 4.98 -5.27 -10.09
C ARG A 40 6.06 -4.18 -10.09
N LEU A 41 6.04 -3.26 -9.12
CA LEU A 41 7.09 -2.25 -8.96
C LEU A 41 8.41 -2.86 -8.48
N ALA A 42 8.36 -3.84 -7.57
CA ALA A 42 9.53 -4.53 -7.06
C ALA A 42 10.31 -5.30 -8.14
N VAL A 43 9.62 -5.85 -9.14
CA VAL A 43 10.28 -6.48 -10.31
C VAL A 43 11.13 -5.47 -11.10
N ARG A 44 10.74 -4.18 -11.10
CA ARG A 44 11.42 -3.11 -11.85
C ARG A 44 12.49 -2.39 -11.04
N SER A 45 12.40 -2.45 -9.71
CA SER A 45 13.27 -1.73 -8.78
C SER A 45 13.84 -2.67 -7.72
N PRO A 46 15.05 -3.24 -7.93
CA PRO A 46 15.71 -4.05 -6.91
C PRO A 46 15.81 -3.30 -5.57
N GLY A 47 15.41 -3.95 -4.48
CA GLY A 47 15.36 -3.33 -3.15
C GLY A 47 14.12 -2.46 -2.88
N PHE A 48 13.08 -2.55 -3.71
CA PHE A 48 11.82 -1.84 -3.50
C PHE A 48 11.23 -2.14 -2.12
N ARG A 49 10.90 -1.09 -1.35
CA ARG A 49 10.27 -1.24 -0.02
C ARG A 49 8.78 -0.94 -0.10
N TYR A 50 7.98 -1.76 0.57
CA TYR A 50 6.53 -1.63 0.56
C TYR A 50 5.95 -1.81 1.96
N ALA A 51 4.94 -1.01 2.30
CA ALA A 51 4.08 -1.23 3.45
C ALA A 51 2.63 -0.88 3.13
N ASN A 52 1.69 -1.67 3.65
CA ASN A 52 0.27 -1.37 3.64
C ASN A 52 -0.16 -1.05 5.08
N LEU A 53 -0.59 0.19 5.31
CA LEU A 53 -1.05 0.67 6.62
C LEU A 53 -2.58 0.76 6.68
N ALA A 54 -3.28 0.34 5.61
CA ALA A 54 -4.73 0.40 5.55
C ALA A 54 -5.37 -0.56 6.56
N VAL A 55 -6.49 -0.12 7.14
CA VAL A 55 -7.25 -0.90 8.13
C VAL A 55 -8.74 -0.80 7.81
N ARG A 56 -9.41 -1.94 7.63
CA ARG A 56 -10.86 -2.02 7.39
C ARG A 56 -11.67 -1.21 8.39
N GLY A 57 -12.76 -0.63 7.88
CA GLY A 57 -13.71 0.13 8.68
C GLY A 57 -13.25 1.53 9.07
N LYS A 58 -12.02 1.94 8.73
CA LYS A 58 -11.56 3.31 8.92
C LYS A 58 -12.31 4.26 7.99
N LEU A 59 -12.78 5.38 8.55
CA LEU A 59 -13.27 6.52 7.79
C LEU A 59 -12.13 7.50 7.47
N ILE A 60 -12.35 8.41 6.53
CA ILE A 60 -11.30 9.33 6.03
C ILE A 60 -10.61 10.13 7.14
N GLY A 61 -11.34 10.60 8.16
CA GLY A 61 -10.76 11.32 9.29
C GLY A 61 -9.77 10.45 10.08
N GLN A 62 -10.13 9.19 10.36
CA GLN A 62 -9.26 8.25 11.08
C GLN A 62 -8.04 7.84 10.23
N ILE A 63 -8.19 7.77 8.91
CA ILE A 63 -7.06 7.54 8.00
C ILE A 63 -6.06 8.69 8.12
N VAL A 64 -6.54 9.94 8.08
CA VAL A 64 -5.70 11.13 8.24
C VAL A 64 -5.01 11.13 9.59
N ASP A 65 -5.76 10.95 10.67
CA ASP A 65 -5.26 11.07 12.04
C ASP A 65 -4.26 9.98 12.42
N GLU A 66 -4.38 8.77 11.85
CA GLU A 66 -3.61 7.61 12.31
C GLU A 66 -2.60 7.08 11.29
N GLN A 67 -2.87 7.20 9.98
CA GLN A 67 -2.04 6.54 8.96
C GLN A 67 -1.10 7.51 8.24
N VAL A 68 -1.45 8.79 8.10
CA VAL A 68 -0.67 9.75 7.29
C VAL A 68 0.70 10.03 7.90
N GLU A 69 0.75 10.39 9.19
CA GLU A 69 2.03 10.65 9.87
C GLU A 69 2.90 9.39 9.93
N ALA A 70 2.28 8.21 10.18
CA ALA A 70 2.98 6.93 10.14
C ALA A 70 3.58 6.67 8.75
N ALA A 71 2.82 6.88 7.67
CA ALA A 71 3.31 6.72 6.30
C ALA A 71 4.45 7.69 5.97
N ALA A 72 4.32 8.96 6.35
CA ALA A 72 5.35 9.97 6.13
C ALA A 72 6.65 9.63 6.87
N SER A 73 6.56 9.04 8.07
CA SER A 73 7.72 8.64 8.87
C SER A 73 8.57 7.54 8.19
N LEU A 74 7.97 6.73 7.32
CA LEU A 74 8.66 5.65 6.60
C LEU A 74 9.56 6.15 5.47
N ARG A 75 9.43 7.44 5.08
CA ARG A 75 10.17 8.09 3.99
C ARG A 75 10.18 7.23 2.74
N ALA A 76 8.98 6.86 2.31
CA ALA A 76 8.74 6.07 1.12
C ALA A 76 8.80 6.90 -0.16
#